data_AF-A0A395JV02-F1
#
_entry.id   AF-A0A395JV02-F1
#
_cell.length_a   1.000
_cell.length_b   1.000
_cell.length_c   1.000
_cell.angle_alpha   90.00
_cell.angle_beta   90.00
_cell.angle_gamma   90.00
#
_symmetry.space_group_name_H-M   'P 1'
#
loop_
_entity.id
_entity.type
_entity.pdbx_description
1 polymer ?
#
loop_
_entity_poly.entity_id
_entity_poly.type
_entity_poly.pdbx_seq_one_letter_code
_entity_poly.pdbx_strand_id
1 'polypeptide(L)'
;MGTRIIKCPECGTINKNTDYCTFCNALISDTKKREIKARKVKEALIREEKHKLENPSLAERLKKHPFFLYRVFGWVLYSSIMVVSAIGAGLAWFIAMVAAG
;
A
#
# COMPACT_ATOMS: atom_id res chain seq x y z
N MET A 1 35.60 8.62 -23.22
CA MET A 1 34.94 7.66 -22.30
C MET A 1 35.68 7.68 -20.97
N GLY A 2 35.08 8.21 -19.90
CA GLY A 2 35.74 8.29 -18.59
C GLY A 2 35.84 6.92 -17.93
N THR A 3 37.03 6.52 -17.49
CA THR A 3 37.23 5.27 -16.75
C THR A 3 36.78 5.45 -15.29
N ARG A 4 35.77 4.68 -14.85
CA ARG A 4 35.35 4.62 -13.45
C ARG A 4 36.16 3.54 -12.75
N ILE A 5 37.02 3.96 -11.83
CA ILE A 5 37.77 3.08 -10.94
C ILE A 5 36.96 2.96 -9.65
N ILE A 6 36.56 1.75 -9.29
CA ILE A 6 35.68 1.49 -8.15
C ILE A 6 36.34 0.44 -7.26
N LYS A 7 36.56 0.80 -6.00
CA LYS A 7 37.11 -0.12 -5.00
C LYS A 7 35.98 -0.98 -4.44
N CYS A 8 36.17 -2.30 -4.39
CA CYS A 8 35.20 -3.18 -3.77
C CYS A 8 35.17 -2.91 -2.24
N PRO A 9 33.99 -2.66 -1.64
CA PRO A 9 33.89 -2.45 -0.20
C PRO A 9 34.13 -3.71 0.63
N GLU A 10 34.00 -4.91 0.02
CA GLU A 10 34.12 -6.18 0.76
C GLU A 10 35.54 -6.77 0.72
N CYS A 11 36.23 -6.75 -0.42
CA CYS A 11 37.56 -7.34 -0.57
C CYS A 11 38.67 -6.33 -0.90
N GLY A 12 38.32 -5.05 -1.03
CA GLY A 12 39.30 -3.97 -1.28
C GLY A 12 39.94 -3.96 -2.67
N THR A 13 39.60 -4.91 -3.55
CA THR A 13 40.15 -4.97 -4.91
C THR A 13 39.70 -3.79 -5.77
N ILE A 14 40.60 -3.27 -6.59
CA ILE A 14 40.34 -2.16 -7.50
C ILE A 14 39.77 -2.73 -8.80
N ASN A 15 38.51 -2.41 -9.10
CA ASN A 15 37.83 -2.82 -10.32
C ASN A 15 37.67 -1.61 -11.26
N LYS A 16 37.77 -1.83 -12.58
CA LYS A 16 37.57 -0.80 -13.60
C LYS A 16 36.28 -1.10 -14.37
N ASN A 17 35.30 -0.20 -14.30
CA ASN A 17 34.05 -0.26 -15.07
C ASN A 17 33.27 -1.60 -14.95
N THR A 18 33.39 -2.34 -13.85
CA THR A 18 32.58 -3.54 -13.61
C THR A 18 31.52 -3.28 -12.54
N ASP A 19 30.34 -3.84 -12.75
CA ASP A 19 29.24 -3.74 -11.77
C ASP A 19 29.43 -4.69 -10.58
N TYR A 20 30.15 -5.78 -10.83
CA TYR A 20 30.49 -6.82 -9.87
C TYR A 20 31.99 -6.87 -9.67
N CYS A 21 32.40 -7.25 -8.47
CA CYS A 21 33.79 -7.51 -8.16
C CYS A 21 34.30 -8.74 -8.92
N THR A 22 35.45 -8.65 -9.60
CA THR A 22 36.07 -9.81 -10.25
C THR A 22 36.55 -10.89 -9.28
N PHE A 23 36.79 -10.53 -8.02
CA PHE A 23 37.32 -11.44 -7.00
C PHE A 23 36.23 -12.06 -6.12
N CYS A 24 35.35 -11.24 -5.53
CA CYS A 24 34.33 -11.72 -4.59
C CYS A 24 32.90 -11.77 -5.17
N ASN A 25 32.71 -11.41 -6.45
CA ASN A 25 31.40 -11.29 -7.10
C ASN A 25 30.38 -10.38 -6.37
N ALA A 26 30.82 -9.61 -5.37
CA ALA A 26 29.95 -8.66 -4.69
C ALA A 26 29.53 -7.54 -5.64
N LEU A 27 28.28 -7.08 -5.53
CA LEU A 27 27.76 -5.96 -6.31
C LEU A 27 28.42 -4.65 -5.83
N ILE A 28 29.20 -4.02 -6.68
CA ILE A 28 29.94 -2.79 -6.35
C ILE A 28 29.15 -1.56 -6.82
N SER A 29 28.55 -1.59 -8.01
CA SER A 29 27.90 -0.42 -8.61
C SER A 29 26.72 0.10 -7.77
N ASP A 30 26.82 1.36 -7.31
CA ASP A 30 25.74 2.03 -6.59
C ASP A 30 24.46 2.22 -7.42
N THR A 31 24.61 2.39 -8.74
CA THR A 31 23.47 2.49 -9.68
C THR A 31 22.62 1.23 -9.64
N LYS A 32 23.20 0.04 -9.82
CA LYS A 32 22.44 -1.21 -9.74
C LYS A 32 21.93 -1.51 -8.34
N LYS A 33 22.64 -1.11 -7.27
CA LYS A 33 22.12 -1.21 -5.90
C LYS A 33 20.82 -0.42 -5.73
N ARG A 34 20.76 0.79 -6.28
CA ARG A 34 19.55 1.63 -6.26
C ARG A 34 18.43 1.02 -7.11
N GLU A 35 18.74 0.51 -8.30
CA GLU A 35 17.75 -0.17 -9.16
C GLU A 35 17.16 -1.42 -8.51
N ILE A 36 17.99 -2.27 -7.89
CA ILE A 36 17.53 -3.47 -7.19
C ILE A 36 16.64 -3.09 -6.00
N LYS A 37 17.00 -2.06 -5.23
CA LYS A 37 16.15 -1.56 -4.13
C LYS A 37 14.82 -1.03 -4.67
N ALA A 38 14.84 -0.23 -5.73
CA ALA A 38 13.63 0.30 -6.35
C ALA A 38 12.71 -0.82 -6.88
N ARG A 39 13.28 -1.86 -7.51
CA ARG A 39 12.51 -3.03 -7.97
C ARG A 39 11.88 -3.79 -6.81
N LYS A 40 12.62 -4.03 -5.72
CA LYS A 40 12.10 -4.70 -4.51
C LYS A 40 10.95 -3.93 -3.87
N VAL A 41 11.02 -2.59 -3.83
CA VAL A 41 9.91 -1.77 -3.31
C VAL A 41 8.67 -1.91 -4.21
N LYS A 42 8.84 -1.84 -5.53
CA LYS A 42 7.72 -2.03 -6.47
C LYS A 42 7.08 -3.41 -6.33
N GLU A 43 7.89 -4.47 -6.23
CA GLU A 43 7.39 -5.84 -6.03
C GLU A 43 6.66 -5.99 -4.69
N ALA A 44 7.15 -5.35 -3.62
CA ALA A 44 6.47 -5.34 -2.32
C ALA A 44 5.10 -4.66 -2.39
N LEU A 45 5.01 -3.49 -3.04
CA LEU A 45 3.76 -2.77 -3.25
C LEU A 45 2.75 -3.61 -4.05
N ILE A 46 3.19 -4.22 -5.16
CA ILE A 46 2.34 -5.10 -5.98
C ILE A 46 1.84 -6.30 -5.16
N ARG A 47 2.70 -6.88 -4.31
CA ARG A 47 2.32 -8.02 -3.46
C ARG A 47 1.32 -7.60 -2.38
N GLU A 48 1.47 -6.43 -1.79
CA GLU A 48 0.51 -5.88 -0.82
C GLU A 48 -0.84 -5.60 -1.45
N GLU A 49 -0.87 -5.01 -2.64
CA GLU A 49 -2.12 -4.78 -3.38
C GLU A 49 -2.80 -6.09 -3.77
N LYS A 50 -2.04 -7.09 -4.25
CA LYS A 50 -2.57 -8.44 -4.52
C LYS A 50 -3.15 -9.09 -3.26
N HIS A 51 -2.44 -9.00 -2.14
CA HIS A 51 -2.90 -9.55 -0.86
C HIS A 51 -4.17 -8.86 -0.36
N LYS A 52 -4.30 -7.53 -0.56
CA LYS A 52 -5.54 -6.79 -0.24
C LYS A 52 -6.71 -7.19 -1.15
N LEU A 53 -6.44 -7.51 -2.42
CA LEU A 53 -7.46 -8.04 -3.34
C LEU A 53 -7.91 -9.45 -2.96
N GLU A 54 -6.97 -10.31 -2.55
CA GLU A 54 -7.22 -11.71 -2.18
C GLU A 54 -7.90 -11.85 -0.83
N ASN A 55 -7.61 -10.93 0.11
CA ASN A 55 -8.20 -10.95 1.44
C ASN A 55 -8.99 -9.65 1.70
N PRO A 56 -10.12 -9.46 1.01
CA PRO A 56 -10.95 -8.29 1.21
C PRO A 56 -11.50 -8.27 2.64
N SER A 57 -11.78 -7.06 3.14
CA SER A 57 -12.39 -6.83 4.44
C SER A 57 -13.65 -7.68 4.63
N LEU A 58 -14.00 -8.03 5.89
CA LEU A 58 -15.23 -8.79 6.18
C LEU A 58 -16.48 -8.13 5.56
N ALA A 59 -16.49 -6.79 5.46
CA ALA A 59 -17.55 -6.02 4.83
C ALA A 59 -17.63 -6.23 3.30
N GLU A 60 -16.50 -6.22 2.59
CA GLU A 60 -16.48 -6.57 1.15
C GLU A 60 -16.85 -8.05 0.92
N ARG A 61 -16.38 -8.95 1.79
CA ARG A 61 -16.68 -10.39 1.70
C ARG A 61 -18.16 -10.67 1.86
N LEU A 62 -18.82 -9.99 2.79
CA LEU A 62 -20.26 -10.15 3.04
C LEU A 62 -21.10 -9.57 1.89
N LYS A 63 -20.64 -8.48 1.24
CA LYS A 63 -21.29 -7.93 0.03
C LYS A 63 -21.18 -8.84 -1.20
N LYS A 64 -20.11 -9.61 -1.32
CA LYS A 64 -19.88 -10.58 -2.42
C LYS A 64 -20.52 -11.95 -2.16
N HIS A 65 -21.19 -12.15 -1.04
CA HIS A 65 -21.79 -13.44 -0.72
C HIS A 65 -22.88 -13.78 -1.77
N PRO A 66 -22.91 -15.01 -2.31
CA PRO A 66 -23.84 -15.40 -3.38
C PRO A 66 -25.32 -15.38 -2.97
N PHE A 67 -25.61 -15.26 -1.67
CA PHE A 67 -26.97 -15.17 -1.15
C PHE A 67 -27.49 -13.74 -1.23
N PHE A 68 -28.38 -13.48 -2.19
CA PHE A 68 -29.00 -12.19 -2.47
C PHE A 68 -29.63 -11.52 -1.23
N LEU A 69 -30.19 -12.31 -0.30
CA LEU A 69 -30.81 -11.82 0.93
C LEU A 69 -29.83 -11.01 1.80
N TYR A 70 -28.63 -11.52 2.08
CA TYR A 70 -27.65 -10.81 2.92
C TYR A 70 -27.13 -9.53 2.26
N ARG A 71 -27.03 -9.52 0.93
CA ARG A 71 -26.67 -8.32 0.16
C ARG A 71 -27.72 -7.22 0.28
N VAL A 72 -29.00 -7.58 0.19
CA VAL A 72 -30.13 -6.64 0.35
C VAL A 72 -30.22 -6.13 1.79
N PHE A 73 -30.13 -7.02 2.79
CA PHE A 73 -30.14 -6.63 4.20
C PHE A 73 -29.02 -5.65 4.55
N GLY A 74 -27.79 -5.87 4.04
CA GLY A 74 -26.68 -4.95 4.26
C GLY A 74 -26.92 -3.57 3.64
N TRP A 75 -27.55 -3.51 2.46
CA TRP A 75 -27.87 -2.24 1.81
C TRP A 75 -28.99 -1.49 2.52
N VAL A 76 -30.03 -2.20 2.96
CA VAL A 76 -31.14 -1.64 3.75
C VAL A 76 -30.64 -1.10 5.08
N LEU A 77 -29.93 -1.90 5.88
CA LEU A 77 -29.40 -1.46 7.18
C LEU A 77 -28.48 -0.25 7.04
N TYR A 78 -27.56 -0.27 6.05
CA TYR A 78 -26.67 0.85 5.82
C TYR A 78 -27.43 2.13 5.44
N SER A 79 -28.40 2.04 4.53
CA SER A 79 -29.23 3.17 4.13
C SER A 79 -30.06 3.71 5.30
N SER A 80 -30.68 2.83 6.08
CA SER A 80 -31.48 3.20 7.25
C SER A 80 -30.65 3.93 8.30
N ILE A 81 -29.47 3.40 8.64
CA ILE A 81 -28.55 4.01 9.61
C ILE A 81 -28.13 5.39 9.12
N MET A 82 -27.73 5.52 7.85
CA MET A 82 -27.26 6.79 7.30
C MET A 82 -28.34 7.87 7.38
N VAL A 83 -29.59 7.54 7.00
CA VAL A 83 -30.73 8.47 7.08
C VAL A 83 -31.04 8.86 8.53
N VAL A 84 -31.13 7.89 9.44
CA VAL A 84 -31.42 8.17 10.86
C VAL A 84 -30.31 9.01 11.50
N SER A 85 -29.05 8.70 11.20
CA SER A 85 -27.90 9.49 11.69
C SER A 85 -27.91 10.91 11.15
N ALA A 86 -28.25 11.13 9.88
CA ALA A 86 -28.34 12.47 9.30
C ALA A 86 -29.44 13.31 9.95
N ILE A 87 -30.62 12.72 10.19
CA ILE A 87 -31.73 13.39 10.89
C ILE A 87 -31.34 13.69 12.34
N GLY A 88 -30.79 12.70 13.05
CA GLY A 88 -30.36 12.85 14.44
C GLY A 88 -29.30 13.94 14.60
N ALA A 89 -28.30 13.98 13.70
CA ALA A 89 -27.27 15.02 13.70
C ALA A 89 -27.85 16.40 13.39
N GLY A 90 -28.79 16.50 12.44
CA GLY A 90 -29.47 17.75 12.10
C GLY A 90 -30.28 18.30 13.28
N LEU A 91 -31.05 17.44 13.95
CA LEU A 91 -31.80 17.83 15.15
C LEU A 91 -30.87 18.22 16.30
N ALA A 92 -29.81 17.45 16.54
CA ALA A 92 -28.83 17.76 17.58
C ALA A 92 -28.15 19.12 17.33
N TRP A 93 -27.77 19.40 16.07
CA TRP A 93 -27.18 20.67 15.69
C TRP A 93 -28.15 21.84 15.88
N PHE A 94 -29.41 21.66 15.50
CA PHE A 94 -30.45 22.68 15.69
C PHE A 94 -30.69 22.99 17.17
N ILE A 95 -30.80 21.95 18.02
CA ILE A 95 -30.96 22.12 19.46
C ILE A 95 -29.73 22.81 20.07
N ALA A 96 -28.52 22.41 19.65
CA ALA A 96 -27.29 23.04 20.13
C ALA A 96 -27.20 24.52 19.75
N MET A 97 -27.62 24.89 18.54
CA MET A 97 -27.68 26.29 18.10
C MET A 97 -28.68 27.10 18.93
N VAL A 98 -29.85 26.54 19.23
CA VAL A 98 -30.88 27.21 20.04
C VAL A 98 -30.47 27.34 21.50
N ALA A 99 -29.79 26.33 22.06
CA ALA A 99 -29.35 26.34 23.45
C ALA A 99 -28.11 27.23 23.73
N ALA A 100 -27.37 27.60 22.69
CA ALA A 100 -26.18 28.45 22.78
C ALA A 100 -26.47 29.94 22.49
N GLY A 101 -27.72 30.30 22.18
CA GLY A 101 -28.19 31.67 21.93
C GLY A 101 -28.96 32.27 23.09
#